data_AF-A0A0L8GNY9-F1
#
_entry.id   AF-A0A0L8GNY9-F1
#
_cell.length_a   1.000
_cell.length_b   1.000
_cell.length_c   1.000
_cell.angle_alpha   90.00
_cell.angle_beta   90.00
_cell.angle_gamma   90.00
#
_symmetry.space_group_name_H-M   'P 1'
#
loop_
_entity.id
_entity.type
_entity.pdbx_description
1 polymer ?
#
loop_
_entity_poly.entity_id
_entity_poly.type
_entity_poly.pdbx_seq_one_letter_code
_entity_poly.pdbx_strand_id
1 'polypeptide(L)' 'MLMHNDKMIVTIWAESIPTWSSASGGAILHLKRGDEVWCEALQRASFLSGYLYTTFSGHILFADEE' A
#
# COMPACT_ATOMS: atom_id res chain seq x y z
N MET A 1 0.42 4.56 0.00
CA MET A 1 1.06 4.16 1.28
C MET A 1 0.51 2.82 1.68
N LEU A 2 1.33 1.93 2.22
CA LEU A 2 0.84 0.70 2.86
C LEU A 2 0.77 0.93 4.37
N MET A 3 -0.41 0.73 4.94
CA MET A 3 -0.72 0.91 6.35
C MET A 3 -0.94 -0.46 7.00
N HIS A 4 -0.49 -0.63 8.24
CA HIS A 4 -0.78 -1.77 9.11
C HIS A 4 -1.25 -1.23 10.46
N ASN A 5 -2.55 -1.38 10.73
CA ASN A 5 -3.26 -0.59 11.73
C ASN A 5 -2.88 0.90 11.51
N ASP A 6 -2.70 1.69 12.57
CA ASP A 6 -2.36 3.11 12.42
C ASP A 6 -0.89 3.41 12.08
N LYS A 7 -0.13 2.40 11.64
CA LYS A 7 1.30 2.54 11.32
C LYS A 7 1.54 2.46 9.82
N MET A 8 2.25 3.47 9.34
CA MET A 8 2.77 3.51 7.98
C MET A 8 3.95 2.55 7.85
N ILE A 9 3.82 1.53 7.01
CA ILE A 9 4.89 0.54 6.77
C ILE A 9 5.76 1.00 5.61
N VAL A 10 5.14 1.34 4.47
CA VAL A 10 5.87 1.71 3.25
C VAL A 10 5.30 2.97 2.62
N THR A 11 6.21 3.89 2.31
CA THR A 11 5.96 5.02 1.42
C THR A 11 6.36 4.65 0.00
N ILE A 12 5.41 4.72 -0.92
CA ILE A 12 5.67 4.52 -2.34
C ILE A 12 5.28 5.83 -3.03
N TRP A 13 6.18 6.34 -3.86
CA TRP A 13 6.01 7.61 -4.56
C TRP A 13 6.25 7.41 -6.04
N ALA A 14 5.46 8.10 -6.85
CA ALA A 14 5.67 8.26 -8.26
C ALA A 14 5.29 9.68 -8.64
N GLU A 15 6.08 10.30 -9.52
CA GLU A 15 5.79 11.62 -10.07
C GLU A 15 5.73 11.51 -11.58
N SER A 16 4.74 12.16 -12.19
CA SER A 16 4.53 12.11 -13.62
C SER A 16 3.65 13.27 -14.06
N ILE A 17 4.29 14.28 -14.64
CA ILE A 17 3.65 15.43 -15.27
C ILE A 17 4.36 15.64 -16.61
N PRO A 18 3.69 15.59 -17.78
CA PRO A 18 2.25 15.42 -18.02
C PRO A 18 1.80 13.96 -18.26
N THR A 19 2.68 12.97 -18.04
CA THR A 19 2.46 11.57 -18.42
C THR A 19 1.68 10.77 -17.36
N TRP A 20 1.58 9.44 -17.52
CA TRP A 20 1.11 8.53 -16.47
C TRP A 20 2.29 7.84 -15.80
N SER A 21 2.14 7.54 -14.51
CA SER A 21 3.08 6.70 -13.76
C SER A 21 2.35 5.93 -12.67
N SER A 22 2.98 4.85 -12.22
CA SER A 22 2.44 3.93 -11.22
C SER A 22 3.38 3.84 -10.03
N ALA A 23 2.83 4.02 -8.83
CA ALA A 23 3.51 3.77 -7.57
C ALA A 23 3.32 2.31 -7.17
N SER A 24 4.30 1.45 -7.49
CA SER A 24 4.26 0.02 -7.20
C SER A 24 5.21 -0.37 -6.07
N GLY A 25 4.75 -1.26 -5.18
CA GLY A 25 5.56 -1.79 -4.09
C GLY A 25 4.82 -2.89 -3.34
N GLY A 26 5.48 -3.44 -2.33
CA GLY A 26 4.94 -4.50 -1.48
C GLY A 26 5.77 -4.68 -0.22
N ALA A 27 5.21 -5.40 0.75
CA ALA A 27 5.89 -5.76 1.99
C ALA A 27 5.45 -7.16 2.43
N ILE A 28 6.32 -7.83 3.18
CA ILE A 28 5.95 -9.02 3.96
C ILE A 28 5.71 -8.53 5.39
N LEU A 29 4.51 -8.82 5.91
CA LEU A 29 4.10 -8.39 7.24
C LEU A 29 3.84 -9.62 8.10
N HIS A 30 4.27 -9.54 9.36
CA HIS A 30 3.80 -10.44 10.40
C HIS A 30 2.50 -9.88 10.96
N LEU A 31 1.40 -10.62 10.80
CA LEU A 31 0.06 -10.18 11.18
C LEU A 31 -0.48 -11.03 12.32
N LYS A 32 -1.15 -10.39 13.28
CA LYS A 32 -1.96 -11.07 14.29
C LYS A 32 -3.43 -11.04 13.89
N ARG A 33 -4.20 -11.98 14.42
CA ARG A 33 -5.66 -11.98 14.23
C ARG A 33 -6.24 -10.64 14.69
N GLY A 34 -6.93 -9.96 13.79
CA GLY A 34 -7.55 -8.64 14.04
C GLY A 34 -6.72 -7.45 13.56
N ASP A 35 -5.49 -7.66 13.08
CA ASP A 35 -4.74 -6.60 12.41
C ASP A 35 -5.37 -6.25 11.06
N GLU A 36 -5.35 -4.96 10.73
CA GLU A 36 -5.88 -4.40 9.48
C GLU A 36 -4.74 -3.87 8.60
N VAL A 37 -4.88 -4.05 7.28
CA VAL A 37 -3.89 -3.58 6.30
C VAL A 37 -4.63 -2.90 5.16
N TRP A 38 -4.27 -1.67 4.84
CA TRP A 38 -4.91 -0.89 3.77
C TRP A 38 -3.93 0.01 3.02
N CYS A 39 -4.40 0.54 1.89
CA CYS A 39 -3.68 1.55 1.13
C CYS A 39 -4.24 2.94 1.41
N GLU A 40 -3.37 3.90 1.67
CA GLU A 40 -3.73 5.31 1.89
C GLU A 40 -2.95 6.25 0.98
N ALA A 41 -3.60 7.29 0.45
CA ALA A 41 -2.94 8.35 -0.30
C ALA A 41 -2.49 9.46 0.66
N LEU A 42 -1.25 9.95 0.53
CA LEU A 42 -0.80 11.10 1.33
C LEU A 42 -1.51 12.37 0.87
N GLN A 43 -1.85 13.26 1.81
CA GLN A 43 -2.47 14.56 1.51
C GLN A 43 -1.66 15.41 0.51
N ARG A 44 -0.33 15.22 0.45
CA ARG A 44 0.57 15.90 -0.50
C ARG A 44 0.59 15.31 -1.92
N ALA A 45 -0.26 14.33 -2.22
CA ALA A 45 -0.35 13.75 -3.56
C ALA A 45 -0.99 14.77 -4.51
N SER A 46 -0.15 15.53 -5.20
CA SER A 46 -0.55 16.72 -5.98
C SER A 46 -1.51 16.43 -7.14
N PHE A 47 -1.60 15.17 -7.60
CA PHE A 47 -2.46 14.76 -8.71
C PHE A 47 -2.85 13.28 -8.56
N LEU A 48 -3.96 12.99 -7.86
CA LEU A 48 -4.50 11.64 -7.77
C LEU A 48 -5.68 11.48 -8.73
N SER A 49 -5.41 11.10 -9.98
CA SER A 49 -6.43 10.42 -10.83
C SER A 49 -6.52 8.91 -10.51
N GLY A 50 -6.02 8.53 -9.34
CA GLY A 50 -5.43 7.24 -8.99
C GLY A 50 -6.37 6.14 -8.51
N TYR A 51 -7.57 6.05 -9.08
CA TYR A 51 -8.41 4.85 -8.96
C TYR A 51 -8.54 4.07 -10.28
N LEU A 52 -8.11 4.63 -11.41
CA LEU A 52 -8.09 3.93 -12.69
C LEU A 52 -6.86 3.02 -12.74
N TYR A 53 -7.08 1.71 -12.88
CA TYR A 53 -6.05 0.66 -12.99
C TYR A 53 -5.20 0.39 -11.73
N THR A 54 -5.63 0.88 -10.56
CA THR A 54 -4.96 0.58 -9.28
C THR A 54 -5.24 -0.86 -8.83
N THR A 55 -4.20 -1.58 -8.42
CA THR A 55 -4.31 -2.92 -7.84
C THR A 55 -3.79 -2.93 -6.40
N PHE A 56 -4.49 -3.67 -5.53
CA PHE A 56 -4.04 -3.95 -4.17
C PHE A 56 -4.46 -5.39 -3.82
N SER A 57 -3.48 -6.23 -3.48
CA SER A 57 -3.69 -7.64 -3.19
C SER A 57 -2.67 -8.16 -2.18
N GLY A 58 -3.01 -9.27 -1.54
CA GLY A 58 -2.17 -9.95 -0.56
C GLY A 58 -2.66 -11.37 -0.30
N HIS A 59 -1.80 -12.21 0.24
CA HIS A 59 -2.13 -13.58 0.65
C HIS A 59 -1.27 -13.98 1.86
N ILE A 60 -1.71 -15.00 2.60
CA ILE A 60 -0.96 -15.58 3.72
C ILE A 60 0.13 -16.48 3.14
N LEU A 61 1.38 -16.28 3.57
CA LEU A 61 2.51 -17.12 3.17
C LEU A 61 2.55 -18.43 3.98
N PHE A 62 2.44 -18.31 5.31
CA PHE A 62 2.37 -19.41 6.26
C PHE A 62 1.80 -18.88 7.59
N ALA A 63 1.25 -19.78 8.41
CA ALA A 63 0.90 -19.47 9.79
C ALA A 63 2.14 -19.58 10.68
N ASP A 64 2.18 -18.85 11.79
CA ASP A 64 3.20 -19.06 12.82
C ASP A 64 3.07 -20.48 13.40
N GLU A 65 4.21 -21.09 13.70
CA GLU A 65 4.23 -22.29 14.53
C GLU A 65 3.91 -21.89 15.98
N GLU A 66 3.03 -22.65 16.66
CA GLU A 66 2.66 -22.44 18.07
C GLU A 66 3.85 -22.63 19.03
#